data_AF-A0A059KNS0-F1
#
_entry.id   AF-A0A059KNS0-F1
#
_cell.length_a   1.000
_cell.length_b   1.000
_cell.length_c   1.000
_cell.angle_alpha   90.00
_cell.angle_beta   90.00
_cell.angle_gamma   90.00
#
_symmetry.space_group_name_H-M   'P 1'
#
loop_
_entity.id
_entity.type
_entity.pdbx_description
1 polymer ?
#
loop_
_entity_poly.entity_id
_entity_poly.type
_entity_poly.pdbx_seq_one_letter_code
_entity_poly.pdbx_strand_id
1 'polypeptide(L)'
;MSSDASSPFSVSMPAPVVRRDTRAWRAQVWISFGLAAMLCATGLAWLPGQDLDRAFMVMGYLFCLTSAFGLSKFIRDNEKRRSDTPGWKWVVWGGFFLAMALTAWGLWRMEVQPVWKAYLVVSWLYLISSVFTLAKTLRDAHEADVLEARLQGRREARDEA
;
A
#
# COMPACT_ATOMS: atom_id res chain seq x y z
N MET A 1 -26.55 41.70 -44.68
CA MET A 1 -25.83 41.65 -43.39
C MET A 1 -25.87 40.20 -42.94
N SER A 2 -24.97 39.39 -43.50
CA SER A 2 -24.90 37.95 -43.23
C SER A 2 -24.05 37.75 -41.98
N SER A 3 -24.68 37.38 -40.86
CA SER A 3 -23.96 36.99 -39.65
C SER A 3 -23.42 35.58 -39.84
N ASP A 4 -22.14 35.54 -40.23
CA ASP A 4 -21.25 34.41 -40.06
C ASP A 4 -21.05 34.17 -38.56
N ALA A 5 -21.79 33.21 -38.00
CA ALA A 5 -21.64 32.76 -36.63
C ALA A 5 -20.87 31.43 -36.63
N SER A 6 -19.60 31.51 -37.01
CA SER A 6 -18.62 30.47 -36.76
C SER A 6 -18.42 30.33 -35.25
N SER A 7 -19.11 29.37 -34.62
CA SER A 7 -18.88 28.96 -33.24
C SER A 7 -17.43 28.46 -33.10
N PRO A 8 -16.54 29.18 -32.39
CA PRO A 8 -15.14 28.80 -32.30
C PRO A 8 -14.99 27.80 -31.14
N PHE A 9 -14.28 26.70 -31.41
CA PHE A 9 -13.86 25.68 -30.42
C PHE A 9 -14.98 24.84 -29.78
N SER A 10 -15.45 23.81 -30.50
CA SER A 10 -15.76 22.53 -29.82
C SER A 10 -14.45 21.96 -29.29
N VAL A 11 -14.11 22.29 -28.03
CA VAL A 11 -13.08 21.56 -27.28
C VAL A 11 -13.59 20.14 -27.11
N SER A 12 -13.24 19.26 -28.05
CA SER A 12 -13.40 17.82 -27.89
C SER A 12 -12.53 17.42 -26.71
N MET A 13 -13.10 17.37 -25.50
CA MET A 13 -12.38 16.86 -24.34
C MET A 13 -11.88 15.46 -24.72
N PRO A 14 -10.56 15.23 -24.78
CA PRO A 14 -10.05 13.91 -25.10
C PRO A 14 -10.67 12.93 -24.11
N ALA A 15 -11.32 11.89 -24.62
CA ALA A 15 -11.92 10.86 -23.80
C ALA A 15 -10.87 10.42 -22.76
N PRO A 16 -11.22 10.33 -21.46
CA PRO A 16 -10.26 9.92 -20.46
C PRO A 16 -9.71 8.56 -20.88
N VAL A 17 -8.44 8.53 -21.27
CA VAL A 17 -7.73 7.30 -21.60
C VAL A 17 -7.61 6.57 -20.28
N VAL A 18 -8.53 5.63 -20.04
CA VAL A 18 -8.45 4.69 -18.92
C VAL A 18 -7.23 3.83 -19.19
N ARG A 19 -6.08 4.29 -18.70
CA ARG A 19 -4.83 3.56 -18.77
C ARG A 19 -4.94 2.47 -17.71
N ARG A 20 -5.29 1.26 -18.14
CA ARG A 20 -5.16 0.08 -17.29
C ARG A 20 -3.71 -0.03 -16.90
N ASP A 21 -3.39 0.19 -15.62
CA ASP A 21 -2.16 -0.36 -15.08
C ASP A 21 -2.21 -1.87 -15.29
N THR A 22 -1.39 -2.33 -16.23
CA THR A 22 -1.46 -3.67 -16.81
C THR A 22 -1.39 -4.70 -15.70
N ARG A 23 -2.16 -5.79 -15.79
CA ARG A 23 -2.09 -6.92 -14.82
C ARG A 23 -0.65 -7.39 -14.58
N ALA A 24 0.24 -7.17 -15.56
CA ALA A 24 1.68 -7.35 -15.49
C ALA A 24 2.38 -6.50 -14.41
N TRP A 25 2.07 -5.21 -14.27
CA TRP A 25 2.64 -4.35 -13.23
C TRP A 25 2.15 -4.75 -11.83
N ARG A 26 0.87 -5.10 -11.71
CA ARG A 26 0.33 -5.64 -10.46
C ARG A 26 1.02 -6.95 -10.08
N ALA A 27 1.22 -7.86 -11.04
CA ALA A 27 1.95 -9.10 -10.82
C ALA A 27 3.40 -8.84 -10.37
N GLN A 28 4.09 -7.86 -10.96
CA GLN A 28 5.43 -7.45 -10.55
C GLN A 28 5.46 -6.99 -9.09
N VAL A 29 4.52 -6.15 -8.66
CA VAL A 29 4.47 -5.71 -7.25
C VAL A 29 4.18 -6.87 -6.30
N TRP A 30 3.29 -7.78 -6.68
CA TRP A 30 3.04 -9.00 -5.90
C TRP A 30 4.29 -9.90 -5.80
N ILE A 31 5.07 -10.01 -6.88
CA ILE A 31 6.34 -10.73 -6.88
C ILE A 31 7.35 -10.05 -5.96
N SER A 32 7.50 -8.72 -6.01
CA SER A 32 8.41 -7.99 -5.13
C SER A 32 8.00 -8.12 -3.65
N PHE A 33 6.71 -8.05 -3.35
CA PHE A 33 6.19 -8.28 -2.00
C PHE A 33 6.42 -9.72 -1.52
N GLY A 34 6.16 -10.70 -2.38
CA GLY A 34 6.45 -12.11 -2.10
C GLY A 34 7.94 -12.33 -1.83
N LEU A 35 8.81 -11.72 -2.63
CA LEU A 35 10.26 -11.78 -2.44
C LEU A 35 10.68 -11.13 -1.10
N ALA A 36 10.11 -9.97 -0.75
CA ALA A 36 10.38 -9.31 0.52
C ALA A 36 9.96 -10.18 1.72
N ALA A 37 8.75 -10.74 1.67
CA ALA A 37 8.22 -11.63 2.70
C ALA A 37 9.06 -12.90 2.82
N MET A 38 9.48 -13.50 1.70
CA MET A 38 10.38 -14.64 1.68
C MET A 38 11.75 -14.29 2.27
N LEU A 39 12.36 -13.18 1.88
CA LEU A 39 13.66 -12.74 2.42
C LEU A 39 13.60 -12.54 3.94
N CYS A 40 12.53 -11.94 4.47
CA CYS A 40 12.30 -11.86 5.91
C CYS A 40 12.11 -13.24 6.54
N ALA A 41 11.24 -14.08 5.98
CA ALA A 41 10.95 -15.41 6.50
C ALA A 41 12.22 -16.29 6.53
N THR A 42 13.03 -16.27 5.48
CA THR A 42 14.33 -16.96 5.41
C THR A 42 15.32 -16.36 6.41
N GLY A 43 15.35 -15.04 6.56
CA GLY A 43 16.18 -14.35 7.57
C GLY A 43 15.86 -14.76 9.00
N LEU A 44 14.58 -14.91 9.32
CA LEU A 44 14.13 -15.40 10.62
C LEU A 44 14.27 -16.93 10.74
N ALA A 45 14.24 -17.67 9.63
CA ALA A 45 14.37 -19.12 9.64
C ALA A 45 15.81 -19.60 9.91
N TRP A 46 16.79 -18.87 9.40
CA TRP A 46 18.22 -19.17 9.53
C TRP A 46 18.90 -18.51 10.73
N LEU A 47 18.13 -17.91 11.63
CA LEU A 47 18.67 -17.14 12.75
C LEU A 47 19.31 -18.07 13.81
N PRO A 48 20.64 -18.01 14.05
CA PRO A 48 21.28 -18.71 15.16
C PRO A 48 21.07 -17.88 16.43
N GLY A 49 19.97 -18.12 17.15
CA GLY A 49 19.60 -17.42 18.38
C GLY A 49 18.65 -18.27 19.22
N GLN A 50 18.43 -17.89 20.48
CA GLN A 50 17.50 -18.59 21.36
C GLN A 50 16.10 -18.62 20.74
N ASP A 51 15.39 -19.74 20.83
CA ASP A 51 14.04 -19.92 20.24
C ASP A 51 13.05 -18.83 20.68
N LEU A 52 13.23 -18.30 21.90
CA LEU A 52 12.39 -17.25 22.46
C LEU A 52 12.55 -15.91 21.74
N ASP A 53 13.79 -15.51 21.41
CA ASP A 53 14.05 -14.26 20.67
C ASP A 53 13.56 -14.37 19.23
N ARG A 54 13.70 -15.56 18.62
CA ARG A 54 13.18 -15.85 17.28
C ARG A 54 11.66 -15.78 17.24
N ALA A 55 10.97 -16.39 18.20
CA ALA A 55 9.52 -16.33 18.29
C ALA A 55 9.03 -14.89 18.53
N PHE A 56 9.69 -14.14 19.41
CA PHE A 56 9.40 -12.73 19.64
C PHE A 56 9.56 -11.90 18.36
N MET A 57 10.62 -12.16 17.58
CA MET A 57 10.85 -11.53 16.27
C MET A 57 9.74 -11.81 15.27
N VAL A 58 9.34 -13.09 15.10
CA VAL A 58 8.28 -13.46 14.17
C VAL A 58 6.99 -12.72 14.53
N MET A 59 6.61 -12.73 15.82
CA MET A 59 5.41 -12.05 16.30
C MET A 59 5.51 -10.53 16.11
N GLY A 60 6.67 -9.93 16.37
CA GLY A 60 6.92 -8.51 16.16
C GLY A 60 6.82 -8.08 14.69
N TYR A 61 7.37 -8.87 13.75
CA TYR A 61 7.26 -8.60 12.32
C TYR A 61 5.83 -8.77 11.81
N LEU A 62 5.12 -9.81 12.27
CA LEU A 62 3.71 -10.02 11.91
C LEU A 62 2.82 -8.89 12.44
N PHE A 63 3.07 -8.46 13.68
CA PHE A 63 2.39 -7.31 14.27
C PHE A 63 2.68 -6.02 13.50
N CYS A 64 3.95 -5.78 13.14
CA CYS A 64 4.34 -4.62 12.33
C CYS A 64 3.70 -4.66 10.94
N LEU A 65 3.67 -5.82 10.29
CA LEU A 65 3.03 -6.02 8.99
C LEU A 65 1.52 -5.75 9.08
N THR A 66 0.85 -6.25 10.12
CA THR A 66 -0.57 -6.01 10.39
C THR A 66 -0.84 -4.53 10.61
N SER A 67 -0.01 -3.85 11.42
CA SER A 67 -0.11 -2.41 11.67
C SER A 67 0.13 -1.57 10.41
N ALA A 68 1.07 -1.96 9.54
CA ALA A 68 1.31 -1.30 8.25
C ALA A 68 0.10 -1.45 7.30
N PHE A 69 -0.52 -2.63 7.28
CA PHE A 69 -1.78 -2.85 6.55
C PHE A 69 -2.96 -2.07 7.16
N GLY A 70 -3.02 -1.96 8.49
CA GLY A 70 -4.01 -1.16 9.19
C GLY A 70 -3.88 0.34 8.87
N LEU A 71 -2.66 0.87 8.89
CA LEU A 71 -2.37 2.26 8.53
C LEU A 71 -2.73 2.53 7.06
N SER A 72 -2.40 1.61 6.15
CA SER A 72 -2.75 1.81 4.74
C SER A 72 -4.26 1.77 4.48
N LYS A 73 -5.00 0.88 5.17
CA LYS A 73 -6.48 0.91 5.19
C LYS A 73 -7.03 2.18 5.81
N PHE A 74 -6.44 2.66 6.90
CA PHE A 74 -6.87 3.88 7.57
C PHE A 74 -6.68 5.12 6.68
N ILE A 75 -5.54 5.23 5.98
CA ILE A 75 -5.30 6.31 5.01
C ILE A 75 -6.37 6.25 3.90
N ARG A 76 -6.71 5.05 3.42
CA ARG A 76 -7.78 4.82 2.44
C ARG A 76 -9.16 5.25 2.95
N ASP A 77 -9.52 4.88 4.18
CA ASP A 77 -10.81 5.23 4.76
C ASP A 77 -10.91 6.73 5.09
N ASN A 78 -9.80 7.34 5.53
CA ASN A 78 -9.72 8.77 5.81
C ASN A 78 -9.83 9.64 4.54
N GLU A 79 -9.50 9.11 3.36
CA GLU A 79 -9.67 9.82 2.09
C GLU A 79 -11.09 9.70 1.51
N LYS A 80 -11.76 8.56 1.73
CA LYS A 80 -13.16 8.34 1.31
C LYS A 80 -14.19 8.97 2.24
N ARG A 81 -13.88 9.06 3.54
CA ARG A 81 -14.70 9.72 4.55
C ARG A 81 -13.85 10.75 5.26
N ARG A 82 -13.84 11.97 4.73
CA ARG A 82 -13.33 13.15 5.41
C ARG A 82 -14.27 13.42 6.61
N SER A 83 -14.05 12.70 7.71
CA SER A 83 -14.93 12.72 8.89
C SER A 83 -14.10 12.82 10.17
N ASP A 84 -13.67 14.05 10.45
CA ASP A 84 -13.92 14.78 11.70
C ASP A 84 -13.48 14.26 13.07
N THR A 85 -12.41 13.47 13.19
CA THR A 85 -11.78 13.35 14.53
C THR A 85 -10.26 13.29 14.45
N PRO A 86 -9.55 14.44 14.62
CA PRO A 86 -8.09 14.46 14.65
C PRO A 86 -7.48 13.50 15.68
N GLY A 87 -8.22 13.13 16.73
CA GLY A 87 -7.80 12.13 17.73
C GLY A 87 -7.59 10.71 17.18
N TRP A 88 -8.39 10.26 16.20
CA TRP A 88 -8.27 8.89 15.68
C TRP A 88 -7.01 8.68 14.83
N LYS A 89 -6.55 9.73 14.12
CA LYS A 89 -5.26 9.72 13.39
C LYS A 89 -4.09 9.41 14.31
N TRP A 90 -4.07 10.00 15.51
CA TRP A 90 -3.02 9.79 16.52
C TRP A 90 -2.99 8.35 17.04
N VAL A 91 -4.14 7.69 17.17
CA VAL A 91 -4.20 6.28 17.60
C VAL A 91 -3.58 5.36 16.55
N VAL A 92 -3.93 5.57 15.26
CA VAL A 92 -3.42 4.72 14.17
C VAL A 92 -1.94 4.97 13.92
N TRP A 93 -1.51 6.22 13.89
CA TRP A 93 -0.08 6.56 13.80
C TRP A 93 0.66 6.04 15.03
N GLY A 94 0.14 6.29 16.24
CA GLY A 94 0.72 5.79 17.48
C GLY A 94 0.94 4.28 17.48
N GLY A 95 -0.06 3.49 17.06
CA GLY A 95 0.07 2.04 16.96
C GLY A 95 1.13 1.58 15.95
N PHE A 96 1.24 2.26 14.80
CA PHE A 96 2.27 1.97 13.79
C PHE A 96 3.67 2.28 14.30
N PHE A 97 3.90 3.46 14.88
CA PHE A 97 5.20 3.83 15.46
C PHE A 97 5.57 2.95 16.65
N LEU A 98 4.59 2.59 17.48
CA LEU A 98 4.80 1.65 18.57
C LEU A 98 5.23 0.27 18.04
N ALA A 99 4.58 -0.23 16.98
CA ALA A 99 4.98 -1.48 16.34
C ALA A 99 6.41 -1.39 15.78
N MET A 100 6.74 -0.30 15.07
CA MET A 100 8.09 -0.07 14.55
C MET A 100 9.13 0.00 15.67
N ALA A 101 8.83 0.70 16.76
CA ALA A 101 9.71 0.82 17.92
C ALA A 101 9.89 -0.52 18.62
N LEU A 102 8.84 -1.33 18.74
CA LEU A 102 8.88 -2.65 19.38
C LEU A 102 9.70 -3.64 18.54
N THR A 103 9.57 -3.62 17.22
CA THR A 103 10.42 -4.41 16.32
C THR A 103 11.88 -3.95 16.37
N ALA A 104 12.14 -2.64 16.29
CA ALA A 104 13.50 -2.09 16.40
C ALA A 104 14.16 -2.39 17.75
N TRP A 105 13.40 -2.28 18.84
CA TRP A 105 13.84 -2.63 20.20
C TRP A 105 14.15 -4.13 20.33
N GLY A 106 13.31 -4.98 19.74
CA GLY A 106 13.57 -6.42 19.66
C GLY A 106 14.89 -6.72 18.93
N LEU A 107 15.19 -5.99 17.85
CA LEU A 107 16.45 -6.17 17.10
C LEU A 107 17.66 -5.66 17.89
N TRP A 108 17.49 -4.57 18.63
CA TRP A 108 18.53 -4.00 19.47
C TRP A 108 18.95 -4.94 20.59
N ARG A 109 17.97 -5.57 21.26
CA ARG A 109 18.20 -6.44 22.42
C ARG A 109 18.83 -7.79 22.08
N MET A 110 18.85 -8.18 20.80
CA MET A 110 19.38 -9.46 20.36
C MET A 110 20.91 -9.39 20.23
N GLU A 111 21.68 -10.23 20.93
CA GLU A 111 23.13 -10.36 20.73
C GLU A 111 23.45 -11.29 19.54
N VAL A 112 23.04 -10.89 18.34
CA VAL A 112 23.37 -11.60 17.08
C VAL A 112 24.51 -10.88 16.36
N GLN A 113 25.31 -11.61 15.58
CA GLN A 113 26.36 -11.05 14.73
C GLN A 113 25.82 -9.85 13.91
N PRO A 114 26.60 -8.76 13.78
CA PRO A 114 26.15 -7.50 13.17
C PRO A 114 25.67 -7.66 11.72
N VAL A 115 26.21 -8.63 10.98
CA VAL A 115 25.81 -8.94 9.59
C VAL A 115 24.35 -9.38 9.51
N TRP A 116 23.91 -10.27 10.41
CA TRP A 116 22.53 -10.75 10.43
C TRP A 116 21.56 -9.66 10.89
N LYS A 117 21.98 -8.81 11.83
CA LYS A 117 21.19 -7.63 12.22
C LYS A 117 20.94 -6.70 11.03
N ALA A 118 21.98 -6.39 10.25
CA ALA A 118 21.84 -5.56 9.07
C ALA A 118 20.90 -6.19 8.03
N TYR A 119 21.02 -7.49 7.78
CA TYR A 119 20.11 -8.22 6.89
C TYR A 119 18.64 -8.12 7.34
N LEU A 120 18.37 -8.32 8.64
CA LEU A 120 17.02 -8.20 9.19
C LEU A 120 16.48 -6.78 9.09
N VAL A 121 17.27 -5.75 9.43
CA VAL A 121 16.85 -4.35 9.29
C VAL A 121 16.51 -4.03 7.83
N VAL A 122 17.37 -4.40 6.89
CA VAL A 122 17.16 -4.11 5.46
C VAL A 122 15.93 -4.85 4.94
N SER A 123 15.78 -6.14 5.25
CA SER A 123 14.61 -6.93 4.83
C SER A 123 13.32 -6.41 5.44
N TRP A 124 13.33 -5.97 6.71
CA TRP A 124 12.19 -5.32 7.36
C TRP A 124 11.76 -4.02 6.69
N LEU A 125 12.72 -3.13 6.42
CA LEU A 125 12.43 -1.87 5.72
C LEU A 125 11.91 -2.12 4.31
N TYR A 126 12.49 -3.11 3.61
CA TYR A 126 12.05 -3.52 2.29
C TYR A 126 10.64 -4.14 2.30
N LEU A 127 10.31 -4.92 3.34
CA LEU A 127 8.98 -5.47 3.57
C LEU A 127 7.95 -4.35 3.78
N ILE A 128 8.24 -3.37 4.63
CA ILE A 128 7.36 -2.21 4.86
C ILE A 128 7.12 -1.45 3.55
N SER A 129 8.18 -1.15 2.81
CA SER A 129 8.07 -0.49 1.49
C SER A 129 7.21 -1.30 0.51
N SER A 130 7.38 -2.62 0.49
CA SER A 130 6.59 -3.52 -0.36
C SER A 130 5.12 -3.56 0.04
N VAL A 131 4.79 -3.54 1.34
CA VAL A 131 3.40 -3.45 1.84
C VAL A 131 2.75 -2.14 1.41
N PHE A 132 3.46 -1.01 1.54
CA PHE A 132 2.94 0.28 1.08
C PHE A 132 2.76 0.33 -0.43
N THR A 133 3.68 -0.27 -1.18
CA THR A 133 3.57 -0.40 -2.64
C THR A 133 2.34 -1.22 -2.99
N LEU A 134 2.13 -2.39 -2.38
CA LEU A 134 0.95 -3.23 -2.58
C LEU A 134 -0.34 -2.52 -2.20
N ALA A 135 -0.33 -1.74 -1.12
CA ALA A 135 -1.50 -0.98 -0.71
C ALA A 135 -1.86 0.12 -1.73
N LYS A 136 -0.86 0.78 -2.33
CA LYS A 136 -1.08 1.73 -3.42
C LYS A 136 -1.59 1.04 -4.68
N THR A 137 -1.00 -0.07 -5.10
CA THR A 137 -1.44 -0.76 -6.32
C THR A 137 -2.87 -1.30 -6.24
N LEU A 138 -3.28 -1.77 -5.05
CA LEU A 138 -4.67 -2.15 -4.79
C LEU A 138 -5.63 -0.95 -4.82
N ARG A 139 -5.15 0.23 -4.41
CA ARG A 139 -5.91 1.47 -4.49
C ARG A 139 -6.08 1.90 -5.94
N ASP A 140 -4.97 1.98 -6.69
CA ASP A 140 -4.97 2.40 -8.09
C ASP A 140 -5.87 1.50 -8.93
N ALA A 141 -5.85 0.19 -8.66
CA ALA A 141 -6.77 -0.77 -9.29
C ALA A 141 -8.25 -0.52 -8.94
N HIS A 142 -8.57 -0.21 -7.69
CA HIS A 142 -9.95 0.04 -7.27
C HIS A 142 -10.50 1.37 -7.79
N GLU A 143 -9.66 2.41 -7.90
CA GLU A 143 -10.04 3.68 -8.52
C GLU A 143 -10.33 3.52 -10.02
N ALA A 144 -9.53 2.70 -10.72
CA ALA A 144 -9.78 2.37 -12.12
C ALA A 144 -11.12 1.62 -12.33
N ASP A 145 -11.41 0.61 -11.50
CA ASP A 145 -12.66 -0.15 -11.57
C ASP A 145 -13.91 0.74 -11.33
N VAL A 146 -13.84 1.67 -10.37
CA VAL A 146 -14.94 2.61 -10.09
C VAL A 146 -15.14 3.61 -11.24
N LEU A 147 -14.07 4.05 -11.88
CA LEU A 147 -14.16 4.94 -13.04
C LEU A 147 -14.78 4.24 -14.25
N GLU A 148 -14.42 2.97 -14.49
CA GLU A 148 -15.03 2.12 -15.54
C GLU A 148 -16.55 1.97 -15.30
N ALA A 149 -16.98 1.68 -14.07
CA ALA A 149 -18.40 1.56 -13.72
C ALA A 149 -19.18 2.87 -13.94
N ARG A 150 -18.59 4.03 -13.63
CA ARG A 150 -19.20 5.35 -13.89
C ARG A 150 -19.31 5.65 -15.39
N LEU A 151 -18.34 5.22 -16.19
CA LEU A 151 -18.38 5.39 -17.64
C LEU A 151 -19.40 4.47 -18.30
N GLN A 152 -19.57 3.24 -17.81
CA GLN A 152 -20.61 2.32 -18.26
C GLN A 152 -22.01 2.87 -18.00
N GLY A 153 -22.31 3.31 -16.76
CA GLY A 153 -23.62 3.90 -16.46
C GLY A 153 -23.93 5.18 -17.24
N ARG A 154 -22.91 5.99 -17.60
CA ARG A 154 -23.10 7.16 -18.49
C ARG A 154 -23.36 6.79 -19.95
N ARG A 155 -22.92 5.61 -20.41
CA ARG A 155 -23.22 5.11 -21.76
C ARG A 155 -24.64 4.57 -21.82
N GLU A 156 -25.01 3.76 -20.84
CA GLU A 156 -26.37 3.21 -20.70
C GLU A 156 -27.42 4.34 -20.63
N ALA A 157 -27.20 5.36 -19.79
CA ALA A 157 -28.11 6.51 -19.70
C ALA A 157 -28.16 7.41 -20.96
N ARG A 158 -27.18 7.28 -21.88
CA ARG A 158 -27.16 7.99 -23.16
C ARG A 158 -27.84 7.19 -24.27
N ASP A 159 -27.79 5.85 -24.18
CA ASP A 159 -28.46 4.97 -25.13
C ASP A 159 -29.97 4.82 -24.83
N GLU A 160 -30.39 5.12 -23.59
CA GLU A 160 -31.80 5.15 -23.16
C GLU A 160 -32.52 6.51 -23.37
N ALA A 161 -31.83 7.56 -23.85
CA ALA A 161 -32.35 8.92 -24.04
C ALA A 161 -32.46 9.32 -25.52
#